data_AF-A0A257TUD0-F1
#
_entry.id   AF-A0A257TUD0-F1
#
_cell.length_a   1.000
_cell.length_b   1.000
_cell.length_c   1.000
_cell.angle_alpha   90.00
_cell.angle_beta   90.00
_cell.angle_gamma   90.00
#
_symmetry.space_group_name_H-M   'P 1'
#
loop_
_entity.id
_entity.type
_entity.pdbx_description
1 polymer ?
#
loop_
_entity_poly.entity_id
_entity_poly.type
_entity_poly.pdbx_seq_one_letter_code
_entity_poly.pdbx_strand_id
1 'polypeptide(L)'
;MSYLELAILLPCHSLEDFPVYQEGPEAEGLLAAWSALWHPVLLADAGRLPTWYRADSPPDEVADRLFVVPAPSEPLLIAGWTSRAHDERACVVRKTRERDQLVAAALAKLPDAPQVDRELTADFLALGVCYLLVELLTRQMRYMSNIDEIHLRNQAVAAATAACEGRHDDAREKLRACFEVLTEARERFYPVEAYLIDLVL
;
A
#
# COMPACT_ATOMS: atom_id res chain seq x y z
N MET A 1 9.77 -16.34 8.39
CA MET A 1 8.82 -16.27 7.25
C MET A 1 9.10 -14.95 6.56
N SER A 2 8.99 -14.90 5.24
CA SER A 2 9.12 -13.67 4.44
C SER A 2 7.97 -13.64 3.46
N TYR A 3 7.41 -12.47 3.23
CA TYR A 3 6.29 -12.30 2.31
C TYR A 3 6.77 -12.32 0.87
N LEU A 4 6.21 -13.23 0.08
CA LEU A 4 6.40 -13.21 -1.36
C LEU A 4 5.61 -12.09 -2.02
N GLU A 5 4.56 -11.56 -1.43
CA GLU A 5 3.80 -10.44 -2.00
C GLU A 5 3.00 -9.72 -0.93
N LEU A 6 2.77 -8.43 -1.15
CA LEU A 6 1.92 -7.58 -0.34
C LEU A 6 0.76 -7.14 -1.22
N ALA A 7 -0.48 -7.47 -0.85
CA ALA A 7 -1.64 -7.16 -1.66
C ALA A 7 -2.82 -6.66 -0.84
N ILE A 8 -3.59 -5.74 -1.42
CA ILE A 8 -4.91 -5.34 -0.91
C ILE A 8 -6.01 -5.90 -1.82
N LEU A 9 -7.11 -6.38 -1.23
CA LEU A 9 -8.29 -6.78 -1.99
C LEU A 9 -9.26 -5.60 -2.08
N LEU A 10 -9.36 -4.96 -3.25
CA LEU A 10 -10.16 -3.75 -3.45
C LEU A 10 -11.57 -4.06 -3.96
N PRO A 11 -12.58 -3.25 -3.60
CA PRO A 11 -13.96 -3.42 -4.04
C PRO A 11 -14.21 -2.69 -5.37
N CYS A 12 -13.34 -2.88 -6.35
CA CYS A 12 -13.40 -2.25 -7.67
C CYS A 12 -12.84 -3.19 -8.76
N HIS A 13 -13.22 -2.97 -10.02
CA HIS A 13 -12.78 -3.77 -11.16
C HIS A 13 -11.43 -3.29 -11.71
N SER A 14 -11.22 -1.98 -11.63
CA SER A 14 -10.00 -1.26 -11.97
C SER A 14 -9.81 -0.11 -10.98
N LEU A 15 -8.71 0.64 -11.06
CA LEU A 15 -8.60 1.88 -10.27
C LEU A 15 -9.46 3.03 -10.87
N GLU A 16 -10.13 2.83 -12.01
CA GLU A 16 -11.07 3.83 -12.58
C GLU A 16 -12.38 3.88 -11.78
N ASP A 17 -12.83 2.73 -11.26
CA ASP A 17 -14.01 2.60 -10.39
C ASP A 17 -13.62 2.47 -8.90
N PHE A 18 -12.44 3.00 -8.51
CA PHE A 18 -12.04 3.06 -7.11
C PHE A 18 -13.16 3.72 -6.28
N PRO A 19 -13.52 3.18 -5.11
CA PRO A 19 -14.76 3.52 -4.41
C PRO A 19 -14.68 4.87 -3.66
N VAL A 20 -14.48 5.97 -4.39
CA VAL A 20 -14.38 7.34 -3.85
C VAL A 20 -15.67 7.87 -3.22
N TYR A 21 -16.79 7.13 -3.37
CA TYR A 21 -18.08 7.43 -2.75
C TYR A 21 -18.19 6.94 -1.29
N GLN A 22 -17.20 6.19 -0.80
CA GLN A 22 -17.16 5.79 0.60
C GLN A 22 -16.89 7.02 1.47
N GLU A 23 -17.49 7.06 2.65
CA GLU A 23 -17.35 8.17 3.59
C GLU A 23 -17.04 7.68 5.01
N GLY A 24 -16.51 8.58 5.83
CA GLY A 24 -16.27 8.34 7.25
C GLY A 24 -15.48 7.04 7.52
N PRO A 25 -15.95 6.18 8.44
CA PRO A 25 -15.22 4.98 8.84
C PRO A 25 -14.93 3.96 7.72
N GLU A 26 -15.70 3.95 6.62
CA GLU A 26 -15.43 3.05 5.48
C GLU A 26 -14.30 3.59 4.60
N ALA A 27 -14.30 4.89 4.33
CA ALA A 27 -13.23 5.56 3.60
C ALA A 27 -11.91 5.49 4.38
N GLU A 28 -11.96 5.76 5.69
CA GLU A 28 -10.82 5.66 6.59
C GLU A 28 -10.22 4.25 6.55
N GLY A 29 -11.05 3.21 6.74
CA GLY A 29 -10.60 1.82 6.73
C GLY A 29 -9.99 1.39 5.40
N LEU A 30 -10.51 1.89 4.27
CA LEU A 30 -9.96 1.62 2.94
C LEU A 30 -8.58 2.25 2.75
N LEU A 31 -8.41 3.52 3.10
CA LEU A 31 -7.12 4.22 2.99
C LEU A 31 -6.09 3.71 4.00
N ALA A 32 -6.54 3.31 5.19
CA ALA A 32 -5.70 2.66 6.19
C ALA A 32 -5.20 1.30 5.69
N ALA A 33 -6.08 0.47 5.13
CA ALA A 33 -5.73 -0.82 4.52
C ALA A 33 -4.71 -0.66 3.40
N TRP A 34 -4.91 0.32 2.52
CA TRP A 34 -3.99 0.61 1.43
C TRP A 34 -2.62 1.04 1.95
N SER A 35 -2.58 2.09 2.78
CA SER A 35 -1.33 2.68 3.25
C SER A 35 -0.55 1.77 4.19
N ALA A 36 -1.20 0.90 4.98
CA ALA A 36 -0.54 -0.04 5.88
C ALA A 36 0.46 -0.96 5.17
N LEU A 37 0.17 -1.37 3.93
CA LEU A 37 1.07 -2.23 3.14
C LEU A 37 2.38 -1.54 2.75
N TRP A 38 2.44 -0.21 2.81
CA TRP A 38 3.63 0.57 2.49
C TRP A 38 4.61 0.71 3.65
N HIS A 39 4.33 0.07 4.79
CA HIS A 39 5.25 0.07 5.93
C HIS A 39 6.67 -0.42 5.53
N PRO A 40 7.76 0.26 5.94
CA PRO A 40 9.12 -0.03 5.47
C PRO A 40 9.54 -1.47 5.71
N VAL A 41 9.22 -2.04 6.87
CA VAL A 41 9.55 -3.45 7.16
C VAL A 41 8.88 -4.41 6.18
N LEU A 42 7.64 -4.14 5.75
CA LEU A 42 6.95 -5.00 4.78
C LEU A 42 7.59 -4.88 3.40
N LEU A 43 7.91 -3.66 2.97
CA LEU A 43 8.57 -3.41 1.67
C LEU A 43 9.97 -4.04 1.62
N ALA A 44 10.74 -3.92 2.69
CA ALA A 44 12.08 -4.51 2.80
C ALA A 44 12.02 -6.04 2.80
N ASP A 45 11.05 -6.63 3.50
CA ASP A 45 10.85 -8.08 3.54
C ASP A 45 10.40 -8.65 2.19
N ALA A 46 9.40 -8.03 1.55
CA ALA A 46 8.86 -8.52 0.29
C ALA A 46 9.70 -8.18 -0.96
N GLY A 47 10.59 -7.19 -0.85
CA GLY A 47 11.44 -6.71 -1.93
C GLY A 47 10.67 -6.15 -3.13
N ARG A 48 9.43 -5.72 -2.95
CA ARG A 48 8.53 -5.23 -4.00
C ARG A 48 7.52 -4.21 -3.47
N LEU A 49 6.90 -3.48 -4.39
CA LEU A 49 5.78 -2.59 -4.05
C LEU A 49 4.51 -3.40 -3.76
N PRO A 50 3.59 -2.88 -2.93
CA PRO A 50 2.27 -3.47 -2.76
C PRO A 50 1.49 -3.47 -4.08
N THR A 51 0.72 -4.53 -4.29
CA THR A 51 -0.21 -4.66 -5.40
C THR A 51 -1.66 -4.70 -4.91
N TRP A 52 -2.61 -4.82 -5.83
CA TRP A 52 -4.00 -5.02 -5.48
C TRP A 52 -4.66 -6.06 -6.40
N TYR A 53 -5.69 -6.70 -5.87
CA TYR A 53 -6.58 -7.58 -6.62
C TYR A 53 -8.02 -7.20 -6.37
N ARG A 54 -8.91 -7.62 -7.26
CA ARG A 54 -10.34 -7.46 -7.06
C ARG A 54 -10.79 -8.37 -5.92
N ALA A 55 -11.58 -7.84 -5.00
CA ALA A 55 -12.10 -8.61 -3.87
C ALA A 55 -13.04 -9.76 -4.31
N ASP A 56 -13.74 -9.58 -5.44
CA ASP A 56 -14.64 -10.58 -6.03
C ASP A 56 -13.92 -11.65 -6.88
N SER A 57 -12.64 -11.45 -7.17
CA SER A 57 -11.80 -12.36 -7.94
C SER A 57 -10.37 -12.36 -7.38
N PRO A 58 -10.19 -12.76 -6.11
CA PRO A 58 -8.87 -12.82 -5.49
C PRO A 58 -7.99 -13.89 -6.15
N PRO A 59 -6.66 -13.81 -6.03
CA PRO A 59 -5.76 -14.76 -6.66
C PRO A 59 -5.90 -16.17 -6.07
N ASP A 60 -5.63 -17.17 -6.92
CA ASP A 60 -5.58 -18.57 -6.50
C ASP A 60 -4.31 -18.84 -5.67
N GLU A 61 -3.17 -18.34 -6.11
CA GLU A 61 -1.90 -18.51 -5.40
C GLU A 61 -1.79 -17.51 -4.24
N VAL A 62 -1.84 -18.04 -3.01
CA VAL A 62 -1.91 -17.23 -1.77
C VAL A 62 -0.79 -17.55 -0.79
N ALA A 63 -0.05 -18.64 -1.00
CA ALA A 63 1.01 -19.10 -0.11
C ALA A 63 2.10 -18.05 0.12
N ASP A 64 2.49 -17.86 1.37
CA ASP A 64 3.51 -16.91 1.82
C ASP A 64 3.25 -15.45 1.39
N ARG A 65 2.00 -15.06 1.10
CA ARG A 65 1.61 -13.68 0.76
C ARG A 65 0.85 -13.01 1.90
N LEU A 66 0.94 -11.68 1.96
CA LEU A 66 0.12 -10.84 2.83
C LEU A 66 -1.05 -10.25 2.03
N PHE A 67 -2.26 -10.47 2.50
CA PHE A 67 -3.48 -9.84 2.02
C PHE A 67 -4.09 -8.95 3.11
N VAL A 68 -4.33 -7.69 2.78
CA VAL A 68 -5.17 -6.80 3.59
C VAL A 68 -6.55 -6.69 2.95
N VAL A 69 -7.60 -6.92 3.73
CA VAL A 69 -9.00 -6.80 3.27
C VAL A 69 -9.67 -5.64 4.00
N PRO A 70 -9.95 -4.52 3.30
CA PRO A 70 -10.70 -3.41 3.86
C PRO A 70 -12.18 -3.80 4.04
N ALA A 71 -12.86 -3.17 4.99
CA ALA A 71 -14.25 -3.49 5.33
C ALA A 71 -15.22 -3.46 4.13
N PRO A 72 -15.15 -2.50 3.19
CA PRO A 72 -16.00 -2.49 1.99
C PRO A 72 -15.81 -3.70 1.06
N SER A 73 -14.67 -4.38 1.13
CA SER A 73 -14.37 -5.57 0.32
C SER A 73 -14.87 -6.88 0.93
N GLU A 74 -15.16 -6.90 2.23
CA GLU A 74 -15.56 -8.12 2.94
C GLU A 74 -16.80 -8.81 2.34
N PRO A 75 -17.86 -8.10 1.92
CA PRO A 75 -19.05 -8.74 1.32
C PRO A 75 -18.80 -9.33 -0.08
N LEU A 76 -17.69 -8.94 -0.75
CA LEU A 76 -17.39 -9.34 -2.12
C LEU A 76 -16.55 -10.63 -2.18
N LEU A 77 -15.93 -11.03 -1.07
CA LEU A 77 -15.05 -12.19 -1.04
C LEU A 77 -15.79 -13.47 -1.42
N ILE A 78 -15.15 -14.30 -2.24
CA ILE A 78 -15.63 -15.64 -2.56
C ILE A 78 -15.70 -16.48 -1.27
N ALA A 79 -16.83 -17.17 -1.07
CA ALA A 79 -17.05 -18.03 0.08
C ALA A 79 -15.92 -19.07 0.23
N GLY A 80 -15.40 -19.21 1.45
CA GLY A 80 -14.32 -20.14 1.76
C GLY A 80 -12.91 -19.69 1.38
N TRP A 81 -12.74 -18.59 0.62
CA TRP A 81 -11.40 -18.11 0.22
C TRP A 81 -10.51 -17.81 1.42
N THR A 82 -11.04 -17.17 2.48
CA THR A 82 -10.25 -16.83 3.67
C THR A 82 -9.77 -18.06 4.46
N SER A 83 -10.58 -19.11 4.54
CA SER A 83 -10.19 -20.38 5.15
C SER A 83 -9.10 -21.06 4.34
N ARG A 84 -9.26 -21.13 3.01
CA ARG A 84 -8.25 -21.67 2.10
C ARG A 84 -6.93 -20.91 2.20
N ALA A 85 -6.97 -19.58 2.20
CA ALA A 85 -5.79 -18.75 2.32
C ALA A 85 -5.03 -19.01 3.63
N HIS A 86 -5.75 -19.15 4.74
CA HIS A 86 -5.15 -19.54 6.01
C HIS A 86 -4.48 -20.92 5.95
N ASP A 87 -5.16 -21.93 5.39
CA ASP A 87 -4.64 -23.29 5.28
C ASP A 87 -3.40 -23.38 4.37
N GLU A 88 -3.33 -22.50 3.37
CA GLU A 88 -2.18 -22.34 2.46
C GLU A 88 -1.08 -21.40 2.99
N ARG A 89 -1.11 -21.04 4.29
CA ARG A 89 -0.13 -20.17 4.96
C ARG A 89 -0.11 -18.70 4.52
N ALA A 90 -1.15 -18.20 3.85
CA ALA A 90 -1.28 -16.77 3.61
C ALA A 90 -1.48 -16.01 4.94
N CYS A 91 -0.94 -14.81 5.04
CA CYS A 91 -1.34 -13.87 6.08
C CYS A 91 -2.52 -13.03 5.56
N VAL A 92 -3.69 -13.15 6.18
CA VAL A 92 -4.87 -12.36 5.82
C VAL A 92 -5.24 -11.45 6.99
N VAL A 93 -5.02 -10.15 6.85
CA VAL A 93 -5.39 -9.12 7.83
C VAL A 93 -6.72 -8.50 7.41
N ARG A 94 -7.71 -8.58 8.28
CA ARG A 94 -9.10 -8.16 8.00
C ARG A 94 -9.83 -7.78 9.29
N LYS A 95 -11.05 -7.25 9.17
CA LYS A 95 -11.92 -6.86 10.32
C LYS A 95 -11.31 -5.80 11.26
N THR A 96 -10.40 -4.97 10.77
CA THR A 96 -9.92 -3.77 11.46
C THR A 96 -9.85 -2.62 10.46
N ARG A 97 -9.95 -1.39 10.96
CA ARG A 97 -9.93 -0.14 10.19
C ARG A 97 -8.77 0.75 10.59
N GLU A 98 -8.19 0.50 11.76
CA GLU A 98 -7.09 1.30 12.29
C GLU A 98 -5.78 0.86 11.64
N ARG A 99 -5.07 1.81 11.04
CA ARG A 99 -3.82 1.56 10.34
C ARG A 99 -2.76 0.92 11.23
N ASP A 100 -2.64 1.37 12.48
CA ASP A 100 -1.67 0.82 13.43
C ASP A 100 -1.97 -0.64 13.77
N GLN A 101 -3.25 -1.01 13.87
CA GLN A 101 -3.67 -2.40 14.08
C GLN A 101 -3.40 -3.26 12.84
N LEU A 102 -3.66 -2.72 11.64
CA LEU A 102 -3.35 -3.38 10.37
C LEU A 102 -1.85 -3.68 10.24
N VAL A 103 -1.02 -2.67 10.50
CA VAL A 103 0.45 -2.79 10.49
C VAL A 103 0.91 -3.79 11.55
N ALA A 104 0.42 -3.69 12.79
CA ALA A 104 0.80 -4.60 13.86
C ALA A 104 0.46 -6.06 13.51
N ALA A 105 -0.73 -6.31 12.95
CA ALA A 105 -1.14 -7.65 12.53
C ALA A 105 -0.28 -8.21 11.38
N ALA A 106 0.10 -7.36 10.42
CA ALA A 106 0.98 -7.74 9.32
C ALA A 106 2.41 -8.04 9.80
N LEU A 107 2.96 -7.22 10.70
CA LEU A 107 4.31 -7.39 11.26
C LEU A 107 4.40 -8.56 12.23
N ALA A 108 3.32 -8.94 12.92
CA ALA A 108 3.32 -10.05 13.88
C ALA A 108 3.70 -11.41 13.28
N LYS A 109 3.72 -11.56 11.95
CA LYS A 109 4.17 -12.78 11.25
C LYS A 109 5.64 -12.75 10.86
N LEU A 110 6.32 -11.62 11.04
CA LEU A 110 7.74 -11.45 10.76
C LEU A 110 8.50 -11.49 12.11
N PRO A 111 9.12 -12.63 12.46
CA PRO A 111 9.62 -12.87 13.82
C PRO A 111 10.76 -11.95 14.28
N ASP A 112 11.36 -11.16 13.38
CA ASP A 112 12.49 -10.26 13.66
C ASP A 112 12.28 -8.89 12.99
N ALA A 113 11.03 -8.41 12.93
CA ALA A 113 10.70 -7.11 12.37
C ALA A 113 11.52 -5.99 13.06
N PRO A 114 12.42 -5.28 12.34
CA PRO A 114 13.23 -4.23 12.94
C PRO A 114 12.35 -3.03 13.32
N GLN A 115 12.76 -2.31 14.35
CA GLN A 115 12.13 -1.04 14.70
C GLN A 115 12.67 0.04 13.76
N VAL A 116 11.77 0.71 13.05
CA VAL A 116 12.08 1.84 12.18
C VAL A 116 11.60 3.12 12.86
N ASP A 117 12.34 4.21 12.64
CA ASP A 117 11.97 5.54 13.11
C ASP A 117 10.52 5.90 12.70
N ARG A 118 9.80 6.57 13.61
CA ARG A 118 8.35 6.85 13.43
C ARG A 118 8.11 7.86 12.31
N GLU A 119 8.93 8.89 12.19
CA GLU A 119 8.77 9.90 11.13
C GLU A 119 9.07 9.27 9.77
N LEU A 120 10.15 8.50 9.69
CA LEU A 120 10.48 7.77 8.47
C LEU A 120 9.39 6.78 8.07
N THR A 121 8.83 6.05 9.04
CA THR A 121 7.68 5.17 8.82
C THR A 121 6.47 5.96 8.28
N ALA A 122 6.19 7.15 8.83
CA ALA A 122 5.12 8.00 8.34
C ALA A 122 5.34 8.44 6.88
N ASP A 123 6.58 8.75 6.48
CA ASP A 123 6.91 9.10 5.10
C ASP A 123 6.64 7.95 4.11
N PHE A 124 6.92 6.70 4.51
CA PHE A 124 6.58 5.51 3.72
C PHE A 124 5.07 5.32 3.56
N LEU A 125 4.31 5.50 4.64
CA LEU A 125 2.85 5.43 4.60
C LEU A 125 2.27 6.54 3.72
N ALA A 126 2.87 7.74 3.76
CA ALA A 126 2.51 8.87 2.91
C ALA A 126 2.83 8.59 1.43
N LEU A 127 3.98 7.97 1.13
CA LEU A 127 4.33 7.55 -0.23
C LEU A 127 3.24 6.67 -0.85
N GLY A 128 2.71 5.71 -0.08
CA GLY A 128 1.62 4.87 -0.54
C GLY A 128 0.35 5.62 -0.87
N VAL A 129 -0.03 6.60 -0.05
CA VAL A 129 -1.18 7.47 -0.32
C VAL A 129 -0.93 8.32 -1.56
N CYS A 130 0.25 8.92 -1.70
CA CYS A 130 0.60 9.72 -2.88
C CYS A 130 0.58 8.89 -4.17
N TYR A 131 1.10 7.66 -4.14
CA TYR A 131 1.04 6.76 -5.29
C TYR A 131 -0.42 6.51 -5.71
N LEU A 132 -1.30 6.18 -4.76
CA LEU A 132 -2.73 5.98 -5.04
C LEU A 132 -3.36 7.24 -5.64
N LEU A 133 -3.12 8.42 -5.05
CA LEU A 133 -3.69 9.67 -5.55
C LEU A 133 -3.22 10.00 -6.98
N VAL A 134 -1.94 9.77 -7.30
CA VAL A 134 -1.43 9.95 -8.66
C VAL A 134 -2.09 8.96 -9.63
N GLU A 135 -2.20 7.69 -9.26
CA GLU A 135 -2.88 6.67 -10.07
C GLU A 135 -4.35 7.02 -10.33
N LEU A 136 -5.08 7.47 -9.30
CA LEU A 136 -6.48 7.88 -9.43
C LEU A 136 -6.63 9.14 -10.29
N LEU A 137 -5.80 10.16 -10.05
CA LEU A 137 -5.84 11.40 -10.82
C LEU A 137 -5.52 11.17 -12.30
N THR A 138 -4.50 10.36 -12.61
CA THR A 138 -4.13 9.98 -13.98
C THR A 138 -5.34 9.42 -14.73
N ARG A 139 -6.09 8.51 -14.09
CA ARG A 139 -7.27 7.87 -14.67
C ARG A 139 -8.44 8.83 -14.84
N GLN A 140 -8.69 9.70 -13.85
CA GLN A 140 -9.72 10.74 -13.97
C GLN A 140 -9.43 11.72 -15.11
N MET A 141 -8.15 11.98 -15.39
CA MET A 141 -7.70 12.78 -16.52
C MET A 141 -7.71 12.00 -17.85
N ARG A 142 -8.07 10.71 -17.85
CA ARG A 142 -8.11 9.79 -19.00
C ARG A 142 -6.74 9.57 -19.67
N TYR A 143 -5.67 9.66 -18.88
CA TYR A 143 -4.32 9.30 -19.31
C TYR A 143 -3.99 7.85 -18.92
N MET A 144 -3.00 7.27 -19.59
CA MET A 144 -2.37 6.04 -19.12
C MET A 144 -1.35 6.36 -18.03
N SER A 145 -1.18 5.47 -17.05
CA SER A 145 -0.11 5.61 -16.06
C SER A 145 1.24 5.67 -16.75
N ASN A 146 2.05 6.60 -16.27
CA ASN A 146 3.38 6.92 -16.76
C ASN A 146 4.42 6.86 -15.64
N ILE A 147 4.04 6.32 -14.48
CA ILE A 147 4.94 6.10 -13.35
C ILE A 147 6.00 5.10 -13.80
N ASP A 148 7.28 5.44 -13.62
CA ASP A 148 8.37 4.47 -13.77
C ASP A 148 8.34 3.52 -12.57
N GLU A 149 7.48 2.50 -12.65
CA GLU A 149 7.28 1.53 -11.56
C GLU A 149 8.55 0.75 -11.22
N ILE A 150 9.43 0.53 -12.20
CA ILE A 150 10.69 -0.18 -11.98
C ILE A 150 11.60 0.69 -11.12
N HIS A 151 11.79 1.96 -11.49
CA HIS A 151 12.60 2.89 -10.72
C HIS A 151 11.99 3.13 -9.34
N LEU A 152 10.67 3.39 -9.26
CA LEU A 152 9.96 3.59 -8.00
C LEU A 152 10.13 2.40 -7.06
N ARG A 153 9.92 1.17 -7.55
CA ARG A 153 10.13 -0.06 -6.75
C ARG A 153 11.57 -0.13 -6.25
N ASN A 154 12.55 0.07 -7.12
CA ASN A 154 13.95 -0.05 -6.74
C ASN A 154 14.33 0.99 -5.67
N GLN A 155 13.86 2.24 -5.79
CA GLN A 155 14.10 3.27 -4.78
C GLN A 155 13.35 2.98 -3.47
N ALA A 156 12.07 2.60 -3.53
CA ALA A 156 11.26 2.34 -2.35
C ALA A 156 11.79 1.15 -1.53
N VAL A 157 12.19 0.07 -2.20
CA VAL A 157 12.80 -1.10 -1.54
C VAL A 157 14.17 -0.73 -0.97
N ALA A 158 15.02 -0.01 -1.72
CA ALA A 158 16.32 0.44 -1.21
C ALA A 158 16.18 1.37 0.01
N ALA A 159 15.20 2.27 -0.02
CA ALA A 159 14.86 3.13 1.11
C ALA A 159 14.43 2.30 2.32
N ALA A 160 13.55 1.32 2.10
CA ALA A 160 13.01 0.47 3.15
C ALA A 160 14.11 -0.40 3.80
N THR A 161 15.01 -0.99 3.00
CA THR A 161 16.18 -1.71 3.49
C THR A 161 17.08 -0.79 4.31
N ALA A 162 17.42 0.40 3.80
CA ALA A 162 18.23 1.37 4.53
C ALA A 162 17.59 1.79 5.86
N ALA A 163 16.27 1.99 5.87
CA ALA A 163 15.50 2.30 7.07
C ALA A 163 15.57 1.18 8.11
N CYS A 164 15.42 -0.07 7.68
CA CYS A 164 15.52 -1.26 8.53
C CYS A 164 16.94 -1.47 9.11
N GLU A 165 17.97 -1.02 8.39
CA GLU A 165 19.37 -1.07 8.82
C GLU A 165 19.81 0.15 9.65
N GLY A 166 18.92 1.11 9.90
CA GLY A 166 19.24 2.35 10.64
C GLY A 166 20.02 3.40 9.85
N ARG A 167 20.14 3.25 8.52
CA ARG A 167 20.77 4.23 7.61
C ARG A 167 19.76 5.31 7.20
N HIS A 168 19.39 6.17 8.15
CA HIS A 168 18.27 7.11 7.98
C HIS A 168 18.47 8.13 6.85
N ASP A 169 19.69 8.65 6.67
CA ASP A 169 19.96 9.65 5.62
C ASP A 169 19.84 9.03 4.22
N ASP A 170 20.38 7.82 4.03
CA ASP A 170 20.22 7.05 2.80
C ASP A 170 18.74 6.75 2.54
N ALA A 171 17.99 6.33 3.57
CA ALA A 171 16.57 6.04 3.44
C ALA A 171 15.78 7.28 2.98
N ARG A 172 16.06 8.46 3.55
CA ARG A 172 15.43 9.73 3.15
C ARG A 172 15.80 10.14 1.73
N GLU A 173 17.06 9.97 1.33
CA GLU A 173 17.49 10.26 -0.05
C GLU A 173 16.71 9.40 -1.06
N LYS A 174 16.59 8.11 -0.79
CA LYS A 174 15.87 7.16 -1.65
C LYS A 174 14.36 7.40 -1.65
N LEU A 175 13.77 7.75 -0.49
CA LEU A 175 12.36 8.17 -0.42
C LEU A 175 12.10 9.44 -1.21
N ARG A 176 12.98 10.44 -1.13
CA ARG A 176 12.86 11.67 -1.93
C ARG A 176 12.80 11.35 -3.42
N ALA A 177 13.67 10.46 -3.91
CA ALA A 177 13.62 9.99 -5.30
C ALA A 177 12.28 9.32 -5.65
N CYS A 178 11.65 8.59 -4.72
CA CYS A 178 10.30 8.04 -4.94
C CYS A 178 9.26 9.15 -5.15
N PHE A 179 9.29 10.21 -4.33
CA PHE A 179 8.37 11.35 -4.48
C PHE A 179 8.65 12.18 -5.74
N GLU A 180 9.90 12.27 -6.18
CA GLU A 180 10.27 12.87 -7.46
C GLU A 180 9.62 12.11 -8.63
N VAL A 181 9.67 10.77 -8.64
CA VAL A 181 8.98 9.94 -9.66
C VAL A 181 7.48 10.24 -9.71
N LEU A 182 6.82 10.30 -8.54
CA LEU A 182 5.39 10.61 -8.48
C LEU A 182 5.07 12.04 -8.94
N THR A 183 5.97 12.98 -8.66
CA THR A 183 5.85 14.37 -9.09
C THR A 183 5.96 14.48 -10.61
N GLU A 184 7.00 13.89 -11.21
CA GLU A 184 7.21 13.86 -12.66
C GLU A 184 6.04 13.19 -13.39
N ALA A 185 5.54 12.08 -12.84
CA ALA A 185 4.38 11.38 -13.37
C ALA A 185 3.15 12.30 -13.44
N ARG A 186 2.83 12.98 -12.33
CA ARG A 186 1.72 13.94 -12.22
C ARG A 186 1.87 15.11 -13.18
N GLU A 187 3.05 15.74 -13.22
CA GLU A 187 3.28 16.98 -13.98
C GLU A 187 3.07 16.81 -15.49
N ARG A 188 3.21 15.58 -16.01
CA ARG A 188 2.98 15.29 -17.42
C ARG A 188 1.55 15.50 -17.89
N PHE A 189 0.56 15.42 -17.01
CA PHE A 189 -0.85 15.66 -17.33
C PHE A 189 -1.53 16.71 -16.43
N TYR A 190 -0.91 17.06 -15.30
CA TYR A 190 -1.39 18.09 -14.39
C TYR A 190 -0.21 18.84 -13.73
N PRO A 191 0.39 19.83 -14.42
CA PRO A 191 1.55 20.58 -13.95
C PRO A 191 1.20 21.73 -12.99
N VAL A 192 -0.05 21.83 -12.55
CA VAL A 192 -0.49 22.91 -11.65
C VAL A 192 -0.08 22.58 -10.22
N GLU A 193 0.30 23.62 -9.46
CA GLU A 193 0.55 23.49 -8.03
C GLU A 193 -0.70 22.94 -7.33
N ALA A 194 -0.51 21.87 -6.57
CA ALA A 194 -1.54 21.26 -5.73
C ALA A 194 -1.17 21.47 -4.27
N TYR A 195 -2.15 21.94 -3.49
CA TYR A 195 -2.02 22.14 -2.05
C TYR A 195 -2.87 21.10 -1.34
N LEU A 196 -2.26 20.33 -0.43
CA LEU A 196 -2.98 19.44 0.47
C LEU A 196 -3.27 20.20 1.76
N ILE A 197 -4.53 20.21 2.17
CA ILE A 197 -4.98 20.81 3.42
C ILE A 197 -5.47 19.67 4.30
N ASP A 198 -4.79 19.46 5.42
CA ASP A 198 -5.29 18.59 6.48
C ASP A 198 -6.27 19.38 7.35
N LEU A 199 -7.55 19.02 7.27
CA LEU A 199 -8.63 19.62 8.06
C LEU A 199 -9.00 18.67 9.19
N VAL A 200 -8.47 18.95 10.38
CA VAL A 200 -8.89 18.28 11.61
C VAL A 200 -10.13 19.02 12.13
N LEU A 201 -11.32 18.47 11.86
CA LEU A 201 -12.62 19.02 12.26
C LEU A 201 -13.12 18.43 13.59
#